data_AF-A0A963JVR1-F1
#
_entry.id   AF-A0A963JVR1-F1
#
_cell.length_a   1.000
_cell.length_b   1.000
_cell.length_c   1.000
_cell.angle_alpha   90.00
_cell.angle_beta   90.00
_cell.angle_gamma   90.00
#
_symmetry.space_group_name_H-M   'P 1'
#
loop_
_entity.id
_entity.type
_entity.pdbx_description
1 polymer ?
#
loop_
_entity_poly.entity_id
_entity_poly.type
_entity_poly.pdbx_seq_one_letter_code
_entity_poly.pdbx_strand_id
1 'polypeptide(L)'
;MSHPSIAPWVAAQRSTLLAQRGHAWLLHGPSGLGQYALGLELVRAWLCDAPSPEGACGQCASCHAIDVHAHADLCVLMPEVDMLALGWPLPEKAQAEIDDKARKPSREIRVEAMRNAVEFAQRTSARGRGKAVLVYPAEQMNTITANALLKTLEEPPGDVRFVLASEAAHQLLPTIRSRCLGHTMVWPDAAHMLDWMTGQGFAPAAATAYLRAAGGRP
;
A
#
# COMPACT_ATOMS: atom_id res chain seq x y z
N MET A 1 -18.60 -15.20 -2.81
CA MET A 1 -17.17 -14.95 -2.54
C MET A 1 -16.96 -13.47 -2.71
N SER A 2 -17.17 -12.73 -1.62
CA SER A 2 -17.26 -11.27 -1.66
C SER A 2 -15.88 -10.71 -1.42
N HIS A 3 -15.27 -10.09 -2.43
CA HIS A 3 -14.18 -9.17 -2.18
C HIS A 3 -14.62 -8.17 -1.11
N PRO A 4 -13.78 -7.83 -0.12
CA PRO A 4 -14.11 -6.74 0.79
C PRO A 4 -14.48 -5.54 -0.07
N SER A 5 -15.68 -4.99 0.15
CA SER A 5 -16.21 -3.87 -0.63
C SER A 5 -15.23 -2.70 -0.48
N ILE A 6 -14.39 -2.52 -1.49
CA ILE A 6 -13.46 -1.41 -1.53
C ILE A 6 -14.27 -0.12 -1.57
N ALA A 7 -13.81 0.87 -0.83
CA ALA A 7 -14.43 2.17 -0.86
C ALA A 7 -14.47 2.74 -2.30
N PRO A 8 -15.61 3.26 -2.78
CA PRO A 8 -15.75 3.76 -4.15
C PRO A 8 -14.74 4.83 -4.53
N TRP A 9 -14.37 5.70 -3.58
CA TRP A 9 -13.36 6.74 -3.81
C TRP A 9 -11.95 6.15 -4.00
N VAL A 10 -11.64 5.02 -3.37
CA VAL A 10 -10.39 4.30 -3.61
C VAL A 10 -10.42 3.64 -4.99
N ALA A 11 -11.54 2.99 -5.36
CA ALA A 11 -11.70 2.37 -6.67
C ALA A 11 -11.58 3.38 -7.83
N ALA A 12 -12.19 4.56 -7.70
CA ALA A 12 -12.11 5.62 -8.70
C ALA A 12 -10.67 6.14 -8.90
N GLN A 13 -9.94 6.31 -7.79
CA GLN A 13 -8.53 6.73 -7.82
C GLN A 13 -7.62 5.64 -8.41
N ARG A 14 -7.88 4.36 -8.10
CA ARG A 14 -7.17 3.21 -8.69
C ARG A 14 -7.27 3.23 -10.21
N SER A 15 -8.46 3.33 -10.78
CA SER A 15 -8.64 3.37 -12.24
C SER A 15 -7.91 4.55 -12.88
N THR A 16 -7.94 5.72 -12.23
CA THR A 16 -7.23 6.92 -12.67
C THR A 16 -5.70 6.73 -12.68
N LEU A 17 -5.15 6.10 -11.65
CA LEU A 17 -3.72 5.86 -11.51
C LEU A 17 -3.22 4.76 -12.45
N LEU A 18 -4.02 3.72 -12.69
CA LEU A 18 -3.68 2.65 -13.63
C LEU A 18 -3.63 3.13 -15.09
N ALA A 19 -4.39 4.16 -15.44
CA ALA A 19 -4.33 4.80 -16.75
C ALA A 19 -3.02 5.60 -16.98
N GLN A 20 -2.33 5.97 -15.91
CA GLN A 20 -1.11 6.77 -15.97
C GLN A 20 0.14 5.89 -16.03
N ARG A 21 1.20 6.40 -16.68
CA ARG A 21 2.50 5.74 -16.73
C ARG A 21 3.41 6.34 -15.66
N GLY A 22 3.70 5.55 -14.63
CA GLY A 22 4.62 5.92 -13.55
C GLY A 22 5.20 4.67 -12.92
N HIS A 23 6.52 4.67 -12.71
CA HIS A 23 7.21 3.58 -12.00
C HIS A 23 7.24 3.79 -10.49
N ALA A 24 7.00 5.01 -9.99
CA ALA A 24 6.99 5.32 -8.57
C ALA A 24 5.85 6.29 -8.22
N TRP A 25 4.90 5.82 -7.41
CA TRP A 25 3.79 6.61 -6.90
C TRP A 25 3.98 6.95 -5.43
N LEU A 26 3.73 8.20 -5.06
CA LEU A 26 3.58 8.63 -3.67
C LEU A 26 2.11 8.97 -3.41
N LEU A 27 1.39 8.03 -2.80
CA LEU A 27 0.02 8.21 -2.35
C LEU A 27 0.04 8.95 -1.02
N HIS A 28 -0.54 10.14 -0.98
CA HIS A 28 -0.60 10.93 0.23
C HIS A 28 -1.95 11.59 0.43
N GLY A 29 -2.34 11.80 1.68
CA GLY A 29 -3.62 12.40 2.01
C GLY A 29 -3.90 12.32 3.51
N PRO A 30 -5.07 12.80 3.96
CA PRO A 30 -5.49 12.68 5.35
C PRO A 30 -5.50 11.23 5.83
N SER A 31 -5.15 11.00 7.10
CA SER A 31 -5.16 9.67 7.72
C SER A 31 -6.53 8.99 7.61
N GLY A 32 -6.51 7.67 7.38
CA GLY A 32 -7.69 6.82 7.30
C GLY A 32 -8.40 6.78 5.94
N LEU A 33 -7.89 7.48 4.91
CA LEU A 33 -8.52 7.54 3.59
C LEU A 33 -8.34 6.26 2.75
N GLY A 34 -7.43 5.40 3.18
CA GLY A 34 -7.16 4.11 2.54
C GLY A 34 -5.94 4.14 1.63
N GLN A 35 -4.90 4.89 2.00
CA GLN A 35 -3.62 4.97 1.27
C GLN A 35 -3.02 3.57 1.09
N TYR A 36 -3.01 2.75 2.15
CA TYR A 36 -2.60 1.36 2.09
C TYR A 36 -3.47 0.54 1.13
N ALA A 37 -4.80 0.66 1.25
CA ALA A 37 -5.74 -0.08 0.42
C ALA A 37 -5.57 0.27 -1.08
N LEU A 38 -5.44 1.55 -1.41
CA LEU A 38 -5.14 2.00 -2.77
C LEU A 38 -3.81 1.43 -3.25
N GLY A 39 -2.77 1.48 -2.42
CA GLY A 39 -1.45 0.98 -2.78
C GLY A 39 -1.45 -0.52 -3.06
N LEU A 40 -2.10 -1.31 -2.20
CA LEU A 40 -2.24 -2.75 -2.40
C LEU A 40 -3.02 -3.08 -3.67
N GLU A 41 -4.06 -2.32 -3.99
CA GLU A 41 -4.87 -2.52 -5.20
C GLU A 41 -4.10 -2.20 -6.49
N LEU A 42 -3.25 -1.16 -6.49
CA LEU A 42 -2.36 -0.87 -7.62
C LEU A 42 -1.38 -2.01 -7.85
N VAL A 43 -0.74 -2.47 -6.77
CA VAL A 43 0.18 -3.62 -6.79
C VAL A 43 -0.52 -4.85 -7.34
N ARG A 44 -1.73 -5.14 -6.83
CA ARG A 44 -2.53 -6.29 -7.27
C ARG A 44 -2.85 -6.20 -8.75
N ALA A 45 -3.22 -5.02 -9.25
CA ALA A 45 -3.51 -4.81 -10.66
C ALA A 45 -2.27 -4.96 -11.55
N TRP A 46 -1.10 -4.49 -11.12
CA TRP A 46 0.14 -4.63 -11.89
C TRP A 46 0.58 -6.09 -11.99
N LEU A 47 0.51 -6.84 -10.88
CA LEU A 47 0.95 -8.23 -10.83
C LEU A 47 -0.09 -9.23 -11.33
N CYS A 48 -1.35 -8.81 -11.52
CA CYS A 48 -2.45 -9.65 -11.98
C CYS A 48 -2.17 -10.25 -13.38
N ASP A 49 -2.55 -11.51 -13.59
CA ASP A 49 -2.37 -12.21 -14.87
C ASP A 49 -3.31 -11.68 -15.97
N ALA A 50 -4.51 -11.23 -15.59
CA ALA A 50 -5.54 -10.71 -16.50
C ALA A 50 -6.13 -9.40 -15.96
N PRO A 51 -5.37 -8.29 -15.92
CA PRO A 51 -5.87 -7.03 -15.39
C PRO A 51 -6.89 -6.40 -16.35
N SER A 52 -7.77 -5.58 -15.79
CA SER A 52 -8.69 -4.70 -16.52
C SER A 52 -8.33 -3.24 -16.26
N PRO A 53 -8.87 -2.27 -17.04
CA PRO A 53 -8.73 -0.85 -16.74
C PRO A 53 -9.25 -0.47 -15.35
N GLU A 54 -10.19 -1.26 -14.83
CA GLU A 54 -10.76 -1.06 -13.52
C GLU A 54 -9.86 -1.62 -12.43
N GLY A 55 -8.98 -2.59 -12.68
CA GLY A 55 -8.09 -3.18 -11.66
C GLY A 55 -7.78 -4.65 -11.88
N ALA A 56 -7.34 -5.33 -10.82
CA ALA A 56 -7.03 -6.76 -10.84
C ALA A 56 -8.28 -7.63 -11.02
N CYS A 57 -8.15 -8.82 -11.63
CA CYS A 57 -9.28 -9.72 -11.82
C CYS A 57 -9.77 -10.40 -10.55
N GLY A 58 -8.94 -10.46 -9.50
CA GLY A 58 -9.30 -11.02 -8.20
C GLY A 58 -9.42 -12.55 -8.13
N GLN A 59 -9.25 -13.26 -9.24
CA GLN A 59 -9.45 -14.72 -9.32
C GLN A 59 -8.24 -15.51 -9.83
N CYS A 60 -7.22 -14.83 -10.38
CA CYS A 60 -6.01 -15.52 -10.87
C CYS A 60 -5.10 -15.96 -9.72
N ALA A 61 -4.17 -16.87 -10.00
CA ALA A 61 -3.21 -17.37 -9.01
C ALA A 61 -2.34 -16.24 -8.41
N SER A 62 -1.98 -15.25 -9.23
CA SER A 62 -1.28 -14.05 -8.75
C SER A 62 -2.13 -13.25 -7.75
N CYS A 63 -3.40 -12.97 -8.06
CA CYS A 63 -4.31 -12.27 -7.15
C CYS A 63 -4.48 -13.03 -5.83
N HIS A 64 -4.68 -14.34 -5.90
CA HIS A 64 -4.85 -15.16 -4.71
C HIS A 64 -3.58 -15.16 -3.84
N ALA A 65 -2.40 -15.25 -4.44
CA ALA A 65 -1.13 -15.21 -3.71
C ALA A 65 -0.89 -13.86 -3.02
N ILE A 66 -1.42 -12.75 -3.56
CA ILE A 66 -1.39 -11.44 -2.89
C ILE A 66 -2.36 -11.42 -1.71
N ASP A 67 -3.56 -11.97 -1.88
CA ASP A 67 -4.59 -12.03 -0.83
C ASP A 67 -4.15 -12.83 0.41
N VAL A 68 -3.23 -13.80 0.23
CA VAL A 68 -2.60 -14.57 1.32
C VAL A 68 -1.19 -14.11 1.67
N HIS A 69 -0.77 -12.92 1.21
CA HIS A 69 0.52 -12.29 1.51
C HIS A 69 1.77 -13.14 1.16
N ALA A 70 1.70 -13.95 0.09
CA ALA A 70 2.76 -14.89 -0.32
C ALA A 70 3.24 -14.70 -1.78
N HIS A 71 2.99 -13.54 -2.37
CA HIS A 71 3.27 -13.32 -3.79
C HIS A 71 4.78 -13.13 -4.05
N ALA A 72 5.37 -13.97 -4.91
CA ALA A 72 6.80 -14.00 -5.18
C ALA A 72 7.37 -12.73 -5.85
N ASP A 73 6.55 -11.96 -6.55
CA ASP A 73 6.93 -10.68 -7.17
C ASP A 73 6.38 -9.44 -6.44
N LEU A 74 5.98 -9.60 -5.16
CA LEU A 74 5.59 -8.49 -4.27
C LEU A 74 6.53 -8.42 -3.07
N CYS A 75 7.10 -7.24 -2.83
CA CYS A 75 7.79 -6.91 -1.58
C CYS A 75 7.04 -5.80 -0.85
N VAL A 76 6.73 -6.02 0.43
CA VAL A 76 6.09 -5.02 1.30
C VAL A 76 7.08 -4.57 2.36
N LEU A 77 7.34 -3.26 2.39
CA LEU A 77 8.16 -2.58 3.36
C LEU A 77 7.26 -1.86 4.36
N MET A 78 7.27 -2.36 5.58
CA MET A 78 6.37 -1.91 6.63
C MET A 78 7.03 -2.13 8.01
N PRO A 79 6.76 -1.29 9.01
CA PRO A 79 7.17 -1.57 10.38
C PRO A 79 6.58 -2.88 10.89
N GLU A 80 7.29 -3.56 11.79
CA GLU A 80 6.84 -4.86 12.31
C GLU A 80 5.51 -4.75 13.07
N VAL A 81 5.25 -3.60 13.73
CA VAL A 81 3.95 -3.34 14.37
C VAL A 81 2.79 -3.36 13.38
N ASP A 82 2.98 -2.76 12.21
CA ASP A 82 1.96 -2.66 11.17
C ASP A 82 1.84 -3.98 10.41
N MET A 83 2.95 -4.70 10.18
CA MET A 83 2.93 -6.03 9.59
C MET A 83 2.09 -7.00 10.42
N LEU A 84 2.29 -7.02 11.74
CA LEU A 84 1.48 -7.83 12.65
C LEU A 84 0.00 -7.41 12.64
N ALA A 85 -0.27 -6.10 12.64
CA ALA A 85 -1.64 -5.57 12.63
C ALA A 85 -2.40 -5.91 11.34
N LEU A 86 -1.71 -5.95 10.20
CA LEU A 86 -2.28 -6.22 8.88
C LEU A 86 -2.11 -7.70 8.44
N GLY A 87 -1.55 -8.55 9.28
CA GLY A 87 -1.38 -9.98 9.02
C GLY A 87 -0.32 -10.32 7.96
N TRP A 88 0.68 -9.46 7.79
CA TRP A 88 1.85 -9.75 6.95
C TRP A 88 2.85 -10.64 7.69
N PRO A 89 3.47 -11.62 7.01
CA PRO A 89 4.48 -12.46 7.62
C PRO A 89 5.74 -11.66 7.95
N LEU A 90 6.31 -11.90 9.12
CA LEU A 90 7.64 -11.42 9.51
C LEU A 90 8.73 -12.44 9.13
N PRO A 91 9.98 -12.00 8.94
CA PRO A 91 11.11 -12.92 8.84
C PRO A 91 11.16 -13.85 10.06
N GLU A 92 11.44 -15.15 9.86
CA GLU A 92 11.42 -16.17 10.93
C GLU A 92 12.18 -15.75 12.18
N LYS A 93 13.38 -15.18 12.00
CA LYS A 93 14.19 -14.66 13.10
C LYS A 93 13.49 -13.52 13.87
N ALA A 94 12.87 -12.59 13.16
CA ALA A 94 12.15 -11.48 13.78
C ALA A 94 10.91 -11.97 14.52
N GLN A 95 10.18 -12.93 13.95
CA GLN A 95 9.03 -13.55 14.57
C GLN A 95 9.41 -14.28 15.87
N ALA A 96 10.44 -15.12 15.83
CA ALA A 96 10.94 -15.84 17.01
C ALA A 96 11.39 -14.90 18.14
N GLU A 97 12.14 -13.84 17.82
CA GLU A 97 12.58 -12.86 18.81
C GLU A 97 11.42 -12.08 19.47
N ILE A 98 10.32 -11.88 18.75
CA ILE A 98 9.10 -11.23 19.25
C ILE A 98 8.30 -12.20 20.12
N ASP A 99 8.15 -13.45 19.68
CA ASP A 99 7.41 -14.50 20.40
C ASP A 99 8.10 -14.86 21.72
N ASP A 100 9.43 -14.92 21.72
CA ASP A 100 10.26 -15.14 22.91
C ASP A 100 10.35 -13.90 23.82
N LYS A 101 9.69 -12.80 23.45
CA LYS A 101 9.72 -11.50 24.16
C LYS A 101 11.13 -10.94 24.33
N ALA A 102 12.09 -11.37 23.51
CA ALA A 102 13.46 -10.86 23.53
C ALA A 102 13.51 -9.38 23.13
N ARG A 103 12.57 -8.94 22.28
CA ARG A 103 12.39 -7.54 21.91
C ARG A 103 10.96 -7.21 21.53
N LYS A 104 10.63 -5.92 21.53
CA LYS A 104 9.35 -5.42 21.02
C LYS A 104 9.39 -5.27 19.49
N PRO A 105 8.23 -5.37 18.81
CA PRO A 105 8.13 -5.04 17.39
C PRO A 105 8.51 -3.57 17.13
N SER A 106 9.27 -3.34 16.06
CA SER A 106 9.70 -2.00 15.65
C SER A 106 8.55 -1.18 15.07
N ARG A 107 8.53 0.12 15.40
CA ARG A 107 7.65 1.13 14.80
C ARG A 107 8.25 1.80 13.55
N GLU A 108 9.53 1.56 13.29
CA GLU A 108 10.23 2.04 12.10
C GLU A 108 10.53 0.89 11.14
N ILE A 109 10.62 1.21 9.86
CA ILE A 109 11.11 0.29 8.81
C ILE A 109 12.61 0.09 9.01
N ARG A 110 13.00 -1.15 9.28
CA ARG A 110 14.40 -1.53 9.52
C ARG A 110 15.23 -1.48 8.24
N VAL A 111 16.51 -1.15 8.40
CA VAL A 111 17.46 -1.06 7.28
C VAL A 111 17.65 -2.42 6.60
N GLU A 112 17.59 -3.52 7.35
CA GLU A 112 17.66 -4.88 6.82
C GLU A 112 16.49 -5.16 5.86
N ALA A 113 15.26 -4.78 6.24
CA ALA A 113 14.09 -4.94 5.37
C ALA A 113 14.26 -4.17 4.05
N MET A 114 14.77 -2.92 4.13
CA MET A 114 15.07 -2.12 2.95
C MET A 114 16.14 -2.76 2.05
N ARG A 115 17.22 -3.28 2.62
CA ARG A 115 18.27 -3.97 1.84
C ARG A 115 17.70 -5.18 1.10
N ASN A 116 16.85 -5.96 1.78
CA ASN A 116 16.17 -7.09 1.16
C ASN A 116 15.25 -6.65 0.00
N ALA A 117 14.56 -5.51 0.14
CA ALA A 117 13.74 -4.95 -0.94
C ALA A 117 14.56 -4.46 -2.14
N VAL A 118 15.74 -3.86 -1.93
CA VAL A 118 16.65 -3.47 -3.02
C VAL A 118 17.17 -4.70 -3.76
N GLU A 119 17.60 -5.73 -3.03
CA GLU A 119 18.03 -7.00 -3.63
C GLU A 119 16.88 -7.67 -4.39
N PHE A 120 15.69 -7.70 -3.79
CA PHE A 120 14.47 -8.17 -4.43
C PHE A 120 14.19 -7.41 -5.73
N ALA A 121 14.35 -6.08 -5.74
CA ALA A 121 14.17 -5.26 -6.94
C ALA A 121 15.21 -5.57 -8.03
N GLN A 122 16.40 -6.10 -7.70
CA GLN A 122 17.41 -6.45 -8.70
C GLN A 122 17.24 -7.86 -9.30
N ARG A 123 16.52 -8.77 -8.65
CA ARG A 123 16.31 -10.16 -9.13
C ARG A 123 15.41 -10.23 -10.38
N THR A 124 15.44 -11.32 -11.15
CA THR A 124 14.46 -11.50 -12.23
C THR A 124 13.08 -11.79 -11.66
N SER A 125 12.01 -11.27 -12.28
CA SER A 125 10.63 -11.59 -11.87
C SER A 125 10.35 -13.08 -12.07
N ALA A 126 9.66 -13.71 -11.12
CA ALA A 126 9.29 -15.11 -11.18
C ALA A 126 8.19 -15.38 -12.23
N ARG A 127 7.25 -14.45 -12.41
CA ARG A 127 6.08 -14.63 -13.29
C ARG A 127 6.13 -13.84 -14.60
N GLY A 128 7.18 -13.05 -14.83
CA GLY A 128 7.37 -12.28 -16.07
C GLY A 128 6.50 -11.02 -16.22
N ARG A 129 5.71 -10.66 -15.19
CA ARG A 129 4.81 -9.49 -15.15
C ARG A 129 5.47 -8.22 -14.56
N GLY A 130 6.75 -8.30 -14.25
CA GLY A 130 7.45 -7.30 -13.45
C GLY A 130 7.35 -7.59 -11.94
N LYS A 131 7.76 -6.61 -11.14
CA LYS A 131 7.73 -6.68 -9.67
C LYS A 131 7.14 -5.40 -9.10
N ALA A 132 6.57 -5.53 -7.91
CA ALA A 132 6.03 -4.39 -7.20
C ALA A 132 6.58 -4.31 -5.77
N VAL A 133 6.86 -3.08 -5.34
CA VAL A 133 7.29 -2.77 -3.98
C VAL A 133 6.28 -1.79 -3.37
N LEU A 134 5.64 -2.20 -2.28
CA LEU A 134 4.74 -1.36 -1.50
C LEU A 134 5.46 -0.90 -0.23
N VAL A 135 5.49 0.41 0.02
CA VAL A 135 6.04 0.99 1.26
C VAL A 135 4.90 1.64 2.03
N TYR A 136 4.63 1.16 3.24
CA TYR A 136 3.58 1.71 4.10
C TYR A 136 3.86 1.43 5.59
N PRO A 137 3.66 2.42 6.48
CA PRO A 137 3.62 3.85 6.21
C PRO A 137 5.01 4.36 5.78
N ALA A 138 5.09 5.11 4.68
CA ALA A 138 6.37 5.56 4.13
C ALA A 138 7.14 6.52 5.06
N GLU A 139 6.43 7.28 5.90
CA GLU A 139 7.00 8.18 6.91
C GLU A 139 7.73 7.46 8.03
N GLN A 140 7.50 6.15 8.20
CA GLN A 140 8.20 5.34 9.20
C GLN A 140 9.56 4.82 8.70
N MET A 141 10.02 5.27 7.52
CA MET A 141 11.39 5.06 7.09
C MET A 141 12.35 5.96 7.87
N ASN A 142 13.39 5.38 8.46
CA ASN A 142 14.53 6.17 8.92
C ASN A 142 15.32 6.75 7.73
N THR A 143 16.19 7.72 8.02
CA THR A 143 17.00 8.42 7.00
C THR A 143 17.90 7.48 6.20
N ILE A 144 18.43 6.42 6.82
CA ILE A 144 19.28 5.42 6.15
C ILE A 144 18.45 4.65 5.12
N THR A 145 17.26 4.20 5.52
CA THR A 145 16.31 3.44 4.69
C THR A 145 15.81 4.27 3.52
N ALA A 146 15.39 5.50 3.77
CA ALA A 146 14.94 6.41 2.73
C ALA A 146 16.05 6.71 1.71
N ASN A 147 17.28 6.99 2.16
CA ASN A 147 18.40 7.25 1.25
C ASN A 147 18.83 6.03 0.44
N ALA A 148 18.73 4.82 1.01
CA ALA A 148 19.01 3.58 0.30
C ALA A 148 18.03 3.35 -0.87
N LEU A 149 16.77 3.78 -0.73
CA LEU A 149 15.75 3.65 -1.75
C LEU A 149 15.94 4.63 -2.92
N LEU A 150 16.58 5.79 -2.71
CA LEU A 150 16.72 6.85 -3.72
C LEU A 150 17.29 6.37 -5.05
N LYS A 151 18.38 5.59 -5.01
CA LYS A 151 19.03 5.07 -6.23
C LYS A 151 18.09 4.19 -7.04
N THR A 152 17.28 3.39 -6.35
CA THR A 152 16.34 2.46 -6.98
C THR A 152 15.09 3.18 -7.53
N LEU A 153 14.71 4.31 -6.92
CA LEU A 153 13.62 5.15 -7.42
C LEU A 153 14.01 5.98 -8.64
N GLU A 154 15.27 6.42 -8.72
CA GLU A 154 15.80 7.13 -9.90
C GLU A 154 15.87 6.23 -11.13
N GLU A 155 16.49 5.06 -10.97
CA GLU A 155 16.72 4.10 -12.05
C GLU A 155 16.25 2.71 -11.61
N PRO A 156 14.95 2.41 -11.74
CA PRO A 156 14.43 1.11 -11.34
C PRO A 156 15.02 0.00 -12.23
N PRO A 157 15.54 -1.09 -11.65
CA PRO A 157 16.03 -2.22 -12.42
C PRO A 157 14.88 -2.98 -13.11
N GLY A 158 14.84 -2.96 -14.44
CA GLY A 158 13.83 -3.69 -15.22
C GLY A 158 12.41 -3.14 -15.02
N ASP A 159 11.41 -4.03 -14.98
CA ASP A 159 10.00 -3.67 -14.78
C ASP A 159 9.62 -3.74 -13.29
N VAL A 160 10.25 -2.89 -12.47
CA VAL A 160 9.93 -2.73 -11.04
C VAL A 160 9.10 -1.47 -10.85
N ARG A 161 8.00 -1.58 -10.11
CA ARG A 161 7.14 -0.46 -9.75
C ARG A 161 7.09 -0.27 -8.23
N PHE A 162 7.01 0.98 -7.81
CA PHE A 162 6.98 1.40 -6.42
C PHE A 162 5.66 2.11 -6.11
N VAL A 163 5.07 1.78 -4.97
CA VAL A 163 4.01 2.56 -4.35
C VAL A 163 4.43 2.89 -2.92
N LEU A 164 4.53 4.17 -2.63
CA LEU A 164 4.75 4.69 -1.28
C LEU A 164 3.41 5.26 -0.80
N ALA A 165 2.87 4.71 0.27
CA ALA A 165 1.65 5.17 0.90
C ALA A 165 1.99 5.88 2.20
N SER A 166 1.53 7.12 2.36
CA SER A 166 1.87 7.98 3.50
C SER A 166 0.68 8.78 3.99
N GLU A 167 0.49 8.83 5.30
CA GLU A 167 -0.49 9.72 5.94
C GLU A 167 0.16 11.06 6.33
N ALA A 168 1.49 11.06 6.49
CA ALA A 168 2.28 12.23 6.85
C ALA A 168 3.38 12.55 5.81
N ALA A 169 3.00 12.79 4.56
CA ALA A 169 3.96 13.05 3.48
C ALA A 169 4.89 14.26 3.69
N HIS A 170 4.54 15.18 4.59
CA HIS A 170 5.41 16.29 5.01
C HIS A 170 6.64 15.83 5.82
N GLN A 171 6.57 14.66 6.47
CA GLN A 171 7.68 14.05 7.22
C GLN A 171 8.66 13.32 6.29
N LEU A 172 8.26 13.03 5.05
CA LEU A 172 9.13 12.40 4.05
C LEU A 172 10.22 13.35 3.58
N LEU A 173 11.39 12.77 3.31
CA LEU A 173 12.52 13.48 2.73
C LEU A 173 12.12 14.13 1.39
N PRO A 174 12.47 15.40 1.15
CA PRO A 174 12.21 16.07 -0.12
C PRO A 174 12.76 15.31 -1.34
N THR A 175 13.87 14.59 -1.17
CA THR A 175 14.53 13.77 -2.19
C THR A 175 13.69 12.59 -2.67
N ILE A 176 12.85 12.00 -1.80
CA ILE A 176 11.89 10.95 -2.16
C ILE A 176 10.72 11.57 -2.92
N ARG A 177 10.16 12.67 -2.39
CA ARG A 177 9.00 13.35 -3.01
C ARG A 177 9.31 13.84 -4.43
N SER A 178 10.53 14.30 -4.69
CA SER A 178 10.93 14.78 -6.02
C SER A 178 11.06 13.67 -7.07
N ARG A 179 11.21 12.41 -6.64
CA ARG A 179 11.41 11.24 -7.53
C ARG A 179 10.16 10.38 -7.69
N CYS A 180 9.09 10.70 -6.97
CA CYS A 180 7.81 10.01 -7.05
C CYS A 180 6.77 10.91 -7.71
N LEU A 181 5.85 10.32 -8.45
CA LEU A 181 4.63 11.00 -8.87
C LEU A 181 3.70 11.09 -7.67
N GLY A 182 3.46 12.32 -7.20
CA GLY A 182 2.56 12.57 -6.07
C GLY A 182 1.11 12.42 -6.49
N HIS A 183 0.35 11.64 -5.73
CA HIS A 183 -1.10 11.55 -5.85
C HIS A 183 -1.74 11.97 -4.53
N THR A 184 -2.42 13.11 -4.55
CA THR A 184 -3.15 13.62 -3.39
C THR A 184 -4.51 12.95 -3.34
N MET A 185 -4.73 12.10 -2.35
CA MET A 185 -6.04 11.52 -2.10
C MET A 185 -6.92 12.53 -1.35
N VAL A 186 -8.17 12.62 -1.79
CA VAL A 186 -9.16 13.57 -1.25
C VAL A 186 -10.38 12.79 -0.79
N TRP A 187 -10.96 13.20 0.34
CA TRP A 187 -12.21 12.61 0.80
C TRP A 187 -13.32 12.93 -0.19
N PRO A 188 -14.20 11.98 -0.53
CA PRO A 188 -15.39 12.30 -1.28
C PRO A 188 -16.31 13.20 -0.45
N ASP A 189 -17.31 13.79 -1.11
CA ASP A 189 -18.30 14.60 -0.40
C ASP A 189 -19.12 13.76 0.59
N ALA A 190 -19.77 14.45 1.54
CA ALA A 190 -20.56 13.79 2.57
C ALA A 190 -21.73 12.98 1.99
N ALA A 191 -22.29 13.37 0.84
CA ALA A 191 -23.40 12.66 0.21
C ALA A 191 -22.94 11.27 -0.27
N HIS A 192 -21.83 11.20 -1.00
CA HIS A 192 -21.25 9.94 -1.47
C HIS A 192 -20.82 9.03 -0.31
N MET A 193 -20.32 9.60 0.79
CA MET A 193 -19.98 8.81 1.99
C MET A 193 -21.24 8.20 2.64
N LEU A 194 -22.31 8.98 2.79
CA LEU A 194 -23.57 8.49 3.36
C LEU A 194 -24.23 7.43 2.48
N ASP A 195 -24.18 7.61 1.16
CA ASP A 195 -24.70 6.62 0.21
C ASP A 195 -23.93 5.30 0.31
N TRP A 196 -22.60 5.38 0.40
CA TRP A 196 -21.77 4.19 0.60
C TRP A 196 -22.05 3.51 1.94
N MET A 197 -22.12 4.25 3.05
CA MET A 197 -22.45 3.69 4.37
C MET A 197 -23.84 3.04 4.37
N THR A 198 -24.83 3.66 3.73
CA THR A 198 -26.17 3.07 3.61
C THR A 198 -26.13 1.78 2.78
N GLY A 199 -25.31 1.74 1.72
CA GLY A 199 -25.05 0.53 0.94
C GLY A 199 -24.36 -0.59 1.73
N GLN A 200 -23.59 -0.25 2.77
CA GLN A 200 -22.98 -1.21 3.70
C GLN A 200 -23.94 -1.69 4.81
N GLY A 201 -25.20 -1.22 4.80
CA GLY A 201 -26.23 -1.64 5.74
C GLY A 201 -26.42 -0.74 6.96
N PHE A 202 -25.78 0.44 7.01
CA PHE A 202 -26.04 1.41 8.07
C PHE A 202 -27.37 2.13 7.83
N ALA A 203 -28.17 2.31 8.90
CA ALA A 203 -29.37 3.14 8.81
C ALA A 203 -28.99 4.61 8.51
N PRO A 204 -29.71 5.35 7.65
CA PRO A 204 -29.31 6.71 7.23
C PRO A 204 -29.08 7.70 8.39
N ALA A 205 -29.91 7.61 9.44
CA ALA A 205 -29.76 8.43 10.64
C ALA A 205 -28.48 8.07 11.43
N ALA A 206 -28.16 6.77 11.52
CA ALA A 206 -26.94 6.30 12.17
C ALA A 206 -25.69 6.65 11.36
N ALA A 207 -25.72 6.47 10.03
CA ALA A 207 -24.64 6.87 9.13
C ALA A 207 -24.33 8.37 9.27
N THR A 208 -25.35 9.22 9.32
CA THR A 208 -25.18 10.67 9.53
C THR A 208 -24.57 10.99 10.90
N ALA A 209 -25.02 10.30 11.96
CA ALA A 209 -24.50 10.49 13.31
C ALA A 209 -23.03 10.05 13.41
N TYR A 210 -22.68 8.88 12.87
CA TYR A 210 -21.31 8.37 12.86
C TYR A 210 -20.38 9.23 12.02
N LEU A 211 -20.80 9.63 10.81
CA LEU A 211 -19.99 10.49 9.95
C LEU A 211 -19.69 11.84 10.63
N ARG A 212 -20.67 12.43 11.34
CA ARG A 212 -20.44 13.65 12.13
C ARG A 212 -19.50 13.41 13.31
N ALA A 213 -19.67 12.31 14.04
CA ALA A 213 -18.82 11.97 15.19
C ALA A 213 -17.36 11.70 14.78
N ALA A 214 -17.14 11.14 13.60
CA ALA A 214 -15.83 10.87 13.02
C ALA A 214 -15.22 12.09 12.27
N GLY A 215 -15.86 13.26 12.33
CA GLY A 215 -15.35 14.49 11.72
C GLY A 215 -15.43 14.51 10.20
N GLY A 216 -16.47 13.90 9.63
CA GLY A 216 -16.66 13.79 8.18
C GLY A 216 -15.86 12.66 7.53
N ARG A 217 -15.50 11.63 8.29
CA ARG A 217 -14.76 10.45 7.83
C ARG A 217 -15.63 9.19 8.03
N PRO A 218 -15.74 8.31 7.03
CA PRO A 218 -16.60 7.14 7.07
C PRO A 218 -16.04 6.02 7.96
#